data_AF-A0A957W0G2-F1
#
_entry.id   AF-A0A957W0G2-F1
#
_cell.length_a   1.000
_cell.length_b   1.000
_cell.length_c   1.000
_cell.angle_alpha   90.00
_cell.angle_beta   90.00
_cell.angle_gamma   90.00
#
_symmetry.space_group_name_H-M   'P 1'
#
loop_
_entity.id
_entity.type
_entity.pdbx_description
1 polymer ?
#
loop_
_entity_poly.entity_id
_entity_poly.type
_entity_poly.pdbx_seq_one_letter_code
_entity_poly.pdbx_strand_id
1 'polypeptide(L)'
;MALKRRLIPSTMNWRLLLVLGLYLMLAVAYSIVTPIGRGADEWAHYWYAQFIAQNGRLPTSPAEREIAGYKSDWPPLYHLAAAALTFWVETDGPPNFKYRADNIRRQLVPAQGPEAILHTDDERFPWQQEILIWHLGRFLSITFSLGTLIVTYFVALAWFEGVGVGSNGLTGKGVKKYLPNLQSPI
;
A
#
# COMPACT_ATOMS: atom_id res chain seq x y z
N MET A 1 -27.42 35.22 4.12
CA MET A 1 -27.25 34.75 2.73
C MET A 1 -26.31 33.55 2.75
N ALA A 2 -26.87 32.34 2.81
CA ALA A 2 -26.12 31.12 3.12
C ALA A 2 -25.41 30.58 1.87
N LEU A 3 -24.08 30.65 1.85
CA LEU A 3 -23.26 30.03 0.81
C LEU A 3 -23.24 28.52 1.05
N LYS A 4 -24.26 27.81 0.58
CA LYS A 4 -24.30 26.34 0.58
C LYS A 4 -23.35 25.82 -0.50
N ARG A 5 -22.04 26.02 -0.30
CA ARG A 5 -21.00 25.35 -1.10
C ARG A 5 -21.20 23.85 -0.88
N ARG A 6 -21.75 23.16 -1.89
CA ARG A 6 -21.64 21.71 -1.98
C ARG A 6 -20.14 21.43 -2.12
N LEU A 7 -19.47 21.14 -1.03
CA LEU A 7 -18.04 20.81 -0.99
C LEU A 7 -17.73 19.45 -1.65
N ILE A 8 -18.76 18.74 -2.12
CA ILE A 8 -18.64 17.42 -2.72
C ILE A 8 -19.61 17.39 -3.93
N PRO A 9 -19.12 17.29 -5.16
CA PRO A 9 -19.98 17.04 -6.32
C PRO A 9 -20.71 15.72 -6.11
N SER A 10 -22.04 15.75 -6.25
CA SER A 10 -22.95 14.69 -5.80
C SER A 10 -22.97 13.44 -6.69
N THR A 11 -22.07 13.31 -7.66
CA THR A 11 -22.06 12.17 -8.59
C THR A 11 -20.63 11.72 -8.87
N MET A 12 -20.28 10.51 -8.42
CA MET A 12 -19.09 9.81 -8.88
C MET A 12 -19.19 9.68 -10.41
N ASN A 13 -18.27 10.30 -11.14
CA ASN A 13 -18.27 10.27 -12.60
C ASN A 13 -18.02 8.83 -13.07
N TRP A 14 -18.83 8.30 -13.99
CA TRP A 14 -18.63 6.95 -14.53
C TRP A 14 -17.23 6.74 -15.11
N ARG A 15 -16.60 7.81 -15.62
CA ARG A 15 -15.20 7.79 -16.09
C ARG A 15 -14.22 7.48 -14.95
N LEU A 16 -14.44 8.08 -13.78
CA LEU A 16 -13.63 7.78 -12.60
C LEU A 16 -13.85 6.32 -12.17
N LEU A 17 -15.11 5.86 -12.13
CA LEU A 17 -15.40 4.47 -11.81
C LEU A 17 -14.71 3.48 -12.76
N LEU A 18 -14.68 3.77 -14.06
CA LEU A 18 -13.94 2.95 -15.03
C LEU A 18 -12.44 2.92 -14.76
N VAL A 19 -11.83 4.07 -14.48
CA VAL A 19 -10.39 4.14 -14.17
C VAL A 19 -10.08 3.38 -12.88
N LEU A 20 -10.87 3.57 -11.83
CA LEU A 20 -10.70 2.86 -10.56
C LEU A 20 -10.93 1.35 -10.72
N GLY A 21 -11.92 0.95 -11.52
CA GLY A 21 -12.19 -0.46 -11.83
C GLY A 21 -11.05 -1.12 -12.62
N LEU A 22 -10.53 -0.42 -13.64
CA LEU A 22 -9.38 -0.90 -14.42
C LEU A 22 -8.12 -1.01 -13.55
N TYR A 23 -7.85 0.02 -12.73
CA TYR A 23 -6.76 -0.01 -11.76
C TYR A 23 -6.89 -1.21 -10.82
N LEU A 24 -8.05 -1.41 -10.21
CA LEU A 24 -8.28 -2.48 -9.25
C LEU A 24 -8.09 -3.86 -9.90
N MET A 25 -8.64 -4.05 -11.10
CA MET A 25 -8.47 -5.28 -11.87
C MET A 25 -6.99 -5.58 -12.13
N LEU A 26 -6.23 -4.59 -12.63
CA LEU A 26 -4.81 -4.76 -12.93
C LEU A 26 -3.98 -5.00 -11.66
N ALA A 27 -4.25 -4.25 -10.59
CA ALA A 27 -3.53 -4.37 -9.33
C ALA A 27 -3.76 -5.74 -8.65
N VAL A 28 -5.01 -6.23 -8.67
CA VAL A 28 -5.35 -7.57 -8.17
C VAL A 28 -4.71 -8.65 -9.04
N ALA A 29 -4.79 -8.54 -10.36
CA ALA A 29 -4.16 -9.51 -11.27
C ALA A 29 -2.63 -9.55 -11.05
N TYR A 30 -1.99 -8.40 -10.93
CA TYR A 30 -0.56 -8.29 -10.65
C TYR A 30 -0.19 -8.91 -9.29
N SER A 31 -1.00 -8.67 -8.25
CA SER A 31 -0.83 -9.24 -6.91
C SER A 31 -0.92 -10.77 -6.89
N ILE A 32 -1.75 -11.36 -7.77
CA ILE A 32 -1.94 -12.81 -7.85
C ILE A 32 -0.85 -13.48 -8.70
N VAL A 33 -0.47 -12.87 -9.83
CA VAL A 33 0.47 -13.47 -10.79
C VAL A 33 1.93 -13.32 -10.36
N THR A 34 2.27 -12.25 -9.64
CA THR A 34 3.64 -12.02 -9.17
C THR A 34 3.94 -12.95 -8.00
N PRO A 35 5.00 -13.78 -8.05
CA PRO A 35 5.36 -14.63 -6.91
C PRO A 35 5.59 -13.82 -5.65
N ILE A 36 5.32 -14.41 -4.49
CA ILE A 36 5.41 -13.74 -3.21
C ILE A 36 6.85 -13.35 -2.90
N GLY A 37 7.10 -12.17 -2.33
CA GLY A 37 8.46 -11.75 -1.96
C GLY A 37 9.33 -11.27 -3.11
N ARG A 38 8.78 -11.17 -4.33
CA ARG A 38 9.45 -10.57 -5.51
C ARG A 38 9.30 -9.04 -5.54
N GLY A 39 8.31 -8.48 -4.84
CA GLY A 39 8.17 -7.04 -4.73
C GLY A 39 9.28 -6.44 -3.87
N ALA A 40 9.68 -5.21 -4.18
CA ALA A 40 10.70 -4.50 -3.42
C ALA A 40 10.30 -4.40 -1.94
N ASP A 41 11.22 -4.81 -1.06
CA ASP A 41 11.07 -4.79 0.40
C ASP A 41 9.83 -5.54 0.96
N GLU A 42 9.09 -6.34 0.16
CA GLU A 42 7.86 -7.02 0.65
C GLU A 42 8.14 -7.90 1.87
N TRP A 43 9.32 -8.52 1.89
CA TRP A 43 9.83 -9.32 3.01
C TRP A 43 9.92 -8.56 4.32
N ALA A 44 10.48 -7.35 4.29
CA ALA A 44 10.69 -6.57 5.49
C ALA A 44 9.34 -6.13 6.09
N HIS A 45 8.38 -5.81 5.21
CA HIS A 45 7.01 -5.50 5.61
C HIS A 45 6.29 -6.70 6.21
N TYR A 46 6.46 -7.89 5.61
CA TYR A 46 5.89 -9.13 6.12
C TYR A 46 6.40 -9.47 7.53
N TRP A 47 7.72 -9.55 7.72
CA TRP A 47 8.30 -9.91 9.02
C TRP A 47 7.91 -8.92 10.13
N TYR A 48 7.87 -7.63 9.81
CA TYR A 48 7.51 -6.63 10.80
C TYR A 48 6.03 -6.72 11.18
N ALA A 49 5.13 -6.89 10.20
CA ALA A 49 3.71 -7.12 10.49
C ALA A 49 3.49 -8.40 11.29
N GLN A 50 4.21 -9.48 10.96
CA GLN A 50 4.10 -10.76 11.63
C GLN A 50 4.60 -10.70 13.07
N PHE A 51 5.72 -10.00 13.32
CA PHE A 51 6.19 -9.74 14.68
C PHE A 51 5.11 -9.04 15.51
N ILE A 52 4.47 -8.00 14.96
CA ILE A 52 3.41 -7.26 15.66
C ILE A 52 2.19 -8.15 15.90
N ALA A 53 1.77 -8.94 14.91
CA ALA A 53 0.62 -9.85 15.04
C ALA A 53 0.85 -10.90 16.14
N GLN A 54 2.06 -11.46 16.23
CA GLN A 54 2.40 -12.48 17.22
C GLN A 54 2.61 -11.91 18.63
N ASN A 55 3.19 -10.70 18.73
CA ASN A 55 3.53 -10.11 20.03
C ASN A 55 2.48 -9.14 20.56
N GLY A 56 1.56 -8.67 19.72
CA GLY A 56 0.58 -7.63 20.05
C GLY A 56 1.19 -6.24 20.31
N ARG A 57 2.46 -6.03 19.96
CA ARG A 57 3.20 -4.79 20.24
C ARG A 57 4.33 -4.56 19.24
N LEU A 58 4.85 -3.33 19.24
CA LEU A 58 6.05 -2.97 18.49
C LEU A 58 7.32 -3.55 19.14
N PRO A 59 8.39 -3.79 18.35
CA PRO A 59 9.67 -4.21 18.87
C PRO A 59 10.33 -3.08 19.67
N THR A 60 10.77 -3.40 20.88
CA THR A 60 11.27 -2.44 21.88
C THR A 60 12.78 -2.49 22.05
N SER A 61 13.42 -3.58 21.64
CA SER A 61 14.87 -3.76 21.74
C SER A 61 15.53 -3.93 20.37
N PRO A 62 16.85 -3.66 20.24
CA PRO A 62 17.59 -3.94 19.01
C PRO A 62 17.50 -5.41 18.56
N ALA A 63 17.50 -6.36 19.51
CA ALA A 63 17.35 -7.78 19.20
C ALA A 63 15.96 -8.11 18.64
N GLU A 64 14.90 -7.51 19.18
CA GLU A 64 13.55 -7.68 18.64
C GLU A 64 13.40 -7.07 17.24
N ARG A 65 14.08 -5.95 16.99
CA ARG A 65 14.11 -5.29 15.67
C ARG A 65 14.82 -6.14 14.63
N GLU A 66 15.91 -6.80 15.00
CA GLU A 66 16.58 -7.77 14.13
C GLU A 66 15.65 -8.92 13.72
N ILE A 67 14.86 -9.45 14.67
CA ILE A 67 13.86 -10.49 14.41
C ILE A 67 12.71 -9.96 13.54
N ALA A 68 12.23 -8.74 13.81
CA ALA A 68 11.13 -8.10 13.07
C ALA A 68 11.54 -7.66 11.64
N GLY A 69 12.80 -7.85 11.26
CA GLY A 69 13.33 -7.53 9.95
C GLY A 69 13.95 -6.13 9.86
N TYR A 70 14.88 -5.95 8.91
CA TYR A 70 15.74 -4.77 8.78
C TYR A 70 15.01 -3.42 8.55
N LYS A 71 13.69 -3.41 8.39
CA LYS A 71 12.85 -2.21 8.26
C LYS A 71 11.95 -1.98 9.47
N SER A 72 12.16 -2.70 10.58
CA SER A 72 11.35 -2.57 11.80
C SER A 72 11.39 -1.18 12.46
N ASP A 73 12.34 -0.33 12.06
CA ASP A 73 12.44 1.06 12.51
C ASP A 73 11.56 2.03 11.73
N TRP A 74 10.87 1.55 10.68
CA TRP A 74 10.03 2.39 9.83
C TRP A 74 8.69 2.70 10.50
N PRO A 75 7.99 3.77 10.05
CA PRO A 75 6.68 4.14 10.58
C PRO A 75 5.71 2.94 10.63
N PRO A 76 5.09 2.66 11.79
CA PRO A 76 4.44 1.38 12.03
C PRO A 76 3.01 1.29 11.48
N LEU A 77 2.42 2.38 10.99
CA LEU A 77 0.99 2.44 10.66
C LEU A 77 0.55 1.32 9.72
N TYR A 78 1.29 1.10 8.64
CA TYR A 78 1.01 0.02 7.69
C TYR A 78 1.13 -1.36 8.35
N HIS A 79 2.20 -1.59 9.12
CA HIS A 79 2.48 -2.86 9.77
C HIS A 79 1.46 -3.20 10.86
N LEU A 80 0.98 -2.20 11.60
CA LEU A 80 -0.11 -2.33 12.56
C LEU A 80 -1.42 -2.73 11.87
N ALA A 81 -1.75 -2.08 10.74
CA ALA A 81 -2.94 -2.43 9.97
C ALA A 81 -2.85 -3.83 9.35
N ALA A 82 -1.69 -4.21 8.83
CA ALA A 82 -1.43 -5.55 8.33
C ALA A 82 -1.54 -6.59 9.44
N ALA A 83 -0.90 -6.36 10.59
CA ALA A 83 -0.98 -7.23 11.76
C ALA A 83 -2.43 -7.40 12.25
N ALA A 84 -3.19 -6.31 12.35
CA ALA A 84 -4.61 -6.37 12.74
C ALA A 84 -5.48 -7.10 11.71
N LEU A 85 -5.08 -7.15 10.44
CA LEU A 85 -5.77 -7.92 9.41
C LEU A 85 -5.44 -9.41 9.44
N THR A 86 -4.26 -9.79 9.97
CA THR A 86 -3.71 -11.14 9.83
C THR A 86 -3.45 -11.87 11.15
N PHE A 87 -3.67 -11.24 12.32
CA PHE A 87 -3.38 -11.83 13.64
C PHE A 87 -4.09 -13.17 13.92
N TRP A 88 -5.19 -13.44 13.24
CA TRP A 88 -5.98 -14.67 13.39
C TRP A 88 -5.46 -15.84 12.55
N VAL A 89 -4.48 -15.59 11.66
CA VAL A 89 -3.92 -16.60 10.78
C VAL A 89 -2.80 -17.34 11.50
N GLU A 90 -3.00 -18.63 11.73
CA GLU A 90 -1.96 -19.52 12.27
C GLU A 90 -0.88 -19.77 11.22
N THR A 91 0.40 -19.64 11.61
CA THR A 91 1.57 -19.82 10.72
C THR A 91 2.37 -21.09 10.98
N ASP A 92 1.89 -21.91 11.90
CA ASP A 92 2.70 -22.96 12.53
C ASP A 92 2.53 -24.32 11.84
N GLY A 93 1.71 -24.38 10.79
CA GLY A 93 1.32 -25.59 10.06
C GLY A 93 1.43 -25.44 8.54
N PRO A 94 1.51 -26.56 7.80
CA PRO A 94 1.65 -26.53 6.34
C PRO A 94 0.45 -25.86 5.65
N PRO A 95 0.68 -25.18 4.50
CA PRO A 95 1.95 -25.03 3.82
C PRO A 95 2.78 -23.85 4.35
N ASN A 96 4.09 -24.08 4.50
CA ASN A 96 5.07 -23.09 4.93
C ASN A 96 6.00 -22.73 3.77
N PHE A 97 6.55 -21.51 3.77
CA PHE A 97 7.58 -21.18 2.80
C PHE A 97 8.79 -22.09 2.92
N LYS A 98 9.32 -22.47 1.77
CA LYS A 98 10.52 -23.30 1.67
C LYS A 98 11.70 -22.36 1.52
N TYR A 99 12.30 -21.97 2.63
CA TYR A 99 13.52 -21.17 2.57
C TYR A 99 14.69 -22.06 2.13
N ARG A 100 15.60 -21.49 1.34
CA ARG A 100 16.84 -22.15 0.91
C ARG A 100 17.73 -22.48 2.10
N ALA A 101 17.72 -21.65 3.13
CA ALA A 101 18.51 -21.83 4.34
C ALA A 101 18.09 -23.07 5.15
N ASP A 102 16.82 -23.48 5.08
CA ASP A 102 16.28 -24.58 5.90
C ASP A 102 16.92 -25.94 5.62
N ASN A 103 17.47 -26.15 4.42
CA ASN A 103 17.99 -27.47 4.03
C ASN A 103 19.11 -27.36 3.00
N ILE A 104 20.21 -28.08 3.22
CA ILE A 104 21.36 -28.10 2.31
C ILE A 104 20.99 -28.52 0.88
N ARG A 105 20.00 -29.41 0.71
CA ARG A 105 19.51 -29.82 -0.62
C ARG A 105 18.82 -28.68 -1.37
N ARG A 106 18.16 -27.75 -0.65
CA ARG A 106 17.50 -26.58 -1.25
C ARG A 106 18.51 -25.53 -1.72
N GLN A 107 19.69 -25.49 -1.11
CA GLN A 107 20.80 -24.62 -1.53
C GLN A 107 21.39 -25.03 -2.89
N LEU A 108 21.16 -26.28 -3.32
CA LEU A 108 21.56 -26.77 -4.65
C LEU A 108 20.66 -26.23 -5.77
N VAL A 109 19.47 -25.72 -5.45
CA VAL A 109 18.59 -25.07 -6.43
C VAL A 109 19.15 -23.66 -6.71
N PRO A 110 19.45 -23.32 -7.98
CA PRO A 110 19.98 -22.01 -8.33
C PRO A 110 19.11 -20.87 -7.80
N ALA A 111 19.77 -19.86 -7.22
CA ALA A 111 19.10 -18.64 -6.78
C ALA A 111 18.40 -17.97 -7.97
N GLN A 112 17.12 -17.63 -7.83
CA GLN A 112 16.37 -16.89 -8.87
C GLN A 112 16.27 -15.39 -8.59
N GLY A 113 17.12 -14.87 -7.69
CA GLY A 113 17.11 -13.50 -7.22
C GLY A 113 17.82 -13.35 -5.87
N PRO A 114 17.78 -12.16 -5.25
CA PRO A 114 18.20 -11.96 -3.85
C PRO A 114 17.32 -12.74 -2.86
N GLU A 115 16.16 -13.24 -3.30
CA GLU A 115 15.19 -13.94 -2.45
C GLU A 115 15.67 -15.33 -2.01
N ALA A 116 15.47 -15.65 -0.72
CA ALA A 116 15.78 -16.94 -0.13
C ALA A 116 14.65 -17.97 -0.20
N ILE A 117 13.51 -17.70 -0.86
CA ILE A 117 12.36 -18.62 -0.97
C ILE A 117 12.44 -19.47 -2.23
N LEU A 118 12.05 -20.74 -2.11
CA LEU A 118 11.72 -21.61 -3.22
C LEU A 118 10.21 -21.61 -3.46
N HIS A 119 9.81 -21.10 -4.63
CA HIS A 119 8.41 -21.08 -5.04
C HIS A 119 7.92 -22.49 -5.38
N THR A 120 6.79 -22.88 -4.83
CA THR A 120 6.17 -24.20 -5.07
C THR A 120 4.66 -24.10 -5.27
N ASP A 121 4.01 -25.21 -5.58
CA ASP A 121 2.57 -25.26 -5.81
C ASP A 121 1.72 -24.86 -4.58
N ASP A 122 2.34 -24.79 -3.41
CA ASP A 122 1.74 -24.28 -2.17
C ASP A 122 1.25 -22.81 -2.32
N GLU A 123 1.85 -22.01 -3.21
CA GLU A 123 1.45 -20.63 -3.48
C GLU A 123 0.18 -20.50 -4.32
N ARG A 124 -0.36 -21.61 -4.82
CA ARG A 124 -1.58 -21.61 -5.63
C ARG A 124 -2.81 -21.39 -4.75
N PHE A 125 -3.83 -20.81 -5.35
CA PHE A 125 -5.15 -20.71 -4.72
C PHE A 125 -5.76 -22.11 -4.50
N PRO A 126 -6.41 -22.39 -3.35
CA PRO A 126 -6.75 -21.48 -2.25
C PRO A 126 -5.57 -21.19 -1.32
N TRP A 127 -5.30 -19.91 -1.04
CA TRP A 127 -4.21 -19.50 -0.16
C TRP A 127 -4.48 -19.87 1.29
N GLN A 128 -3.45 -20.34 1.98
CA GLN A 128 -3.54 -20.80 3.36
C GLN A 128 -2.35 -20.29 4.18
N GLN A 129 -2.52 -20.22 5.51
CA GLN A 129 -1.48 -19.87 6.49
C GLN A 129 -0.61 -18.69 6.05
N GLU A 130 0.70 -18.87 5.95
CA GLU A 130 1.66 -17.83 5.64
C GLU A 130 1.33 -17.11 4.33
N ILE A 131 1.00 -17.87 3.29
CA ILE A 131 0.72 -17.39 1.94
C ILE A 131 -0.52 -16.47 1.93
N LEU A 132 -1.52 -16.79 2.75
CA LEU A 132 -2.69 -15.94 2.94
C LEU A 132 -2.30 -14.57 3.51
N ILE A 133 -1.38 -14.52 4.47
CA ILE A 133 -0.91 -13.27 5.10
C ILE A 133 -0.30 -12.34 4.05
N TRP A 134 0.51 -12.88 3.14
CA TRP A 134 1.11 -12.10 2.05
C TRP A 134 0.07 -11.53 1.10
N HIS A 135 -0.91 -12.34 0.68
CA HIS A 135 -1.99 -11.86 -0.18
C HIS A 135 -2.86 -10.81 0.51
N LEU A 136 -3.18 -10.98 1.80
CA LEU A 136 -3.89 -9.98 2.60
C LEU A 136 -3.11 -8.66 2.71
N GLY A 137 -1.79 -8.71 2.93
CA GLY A 137 -0.92 -7.53 2.92
C GLY A 137 -0.91 -6.82 1.57
N ARG A 138 -0.85 -7.56 0.45
CA ARG A 138 -0.97 -6.98 -0.89
C ARG A 138 -2.34 -6.33 -1.12
N PHE A 139 -3.44 -6.98 -0.71
CA PHE A 139 -4.78 -6.39 -0.84
C PHE A 139 -4.98 -5.14 0.04
N LEU A 140 -4.36 -5.11 1.22
CA LEU A 140 -4.32 -3.91 2.05
C LEU A 140 -3.60 -2.76 1.33
N SER A 141 -2.44 -3.03 0.73
CA SER A 141 -1.70 -2.05 -0.07
C SER A 141 -2.50 -1.54 -1.26
N ILE A 142 -3.18 -2.44 -1.98
CA ILE A 142 -4.07 -2.09 -3.11
C ILE A 142 -5.20 -1.17 -2.64
N THR A 143 -5.77 -1.45 -1.45
CA THR A 143 -6.85 -0.65 -0.85
C THR A 143 -6.38 0.76 -0.51
N PHE A 144 -5.20 0.91 0.10
CA PHE A 144 -4.62 2.23 0.39
C PHE A 144 -4.27 3.01 -0.89
N SER A 145 -3.73 2.33 -1.89
CA SER A 145 -3.46 2.95 -3.19
C SER A 145 -4.76 3.38 -3.89
N LEU A 146 -5.83 2.57 -3.83
CA LEU A 146 -7.16 2.95 -4.32
C LEU A 146 -7.70 4.19 -3.60
N GLY A 147 -7.62 4.21 -2.27
CA GLY A 147 -8.00 5.37 -1.46
C GLY A 147 -7.20 6.62 -1.81
N THR A 148 -5.90 6.46 -2.09
CA THR A 148 -5.03 7.55 -2.54
C THR A 148 -5.51 8.11 -3.86
N LEU A 149 -5.82 7.28 -4.87
CA LEU A 149 -6.36 7.74 -6.15
C LEU A 149 -7.66 8.54 -5.98
N ILE A 150 -8.56 8.09 -5.11
CA ILE A 150 -9.83 8.76 -4.82
C ILE A 150 -9.57 10.14 -4.17
N VAL A 151 -8.72 10.18 -3.14
CA VAL A 151 -8.38 11.44 -2.46
C VAL A 151 -7.69 12.41 -3.43
N THR A 152 -6.73 11.94 -4.22
CA THR A 152 -6.04 12.75 -5.24
C THR A 152 -7.02 13.33 -6.25
N TYR A 153 -8.00 12.55 -6.71
CA TYR A 153 -9.04 13.03 -7.61
C TYR A 153 -9.84 14.18 -6.97
N PHE A 154 -10.29 14.02 -5.73
CA PHE A 154 -11.07 15.06 -5.04
C PHE A 154 -10.23 16.30 -4.73
N VAL A 155 -8.96 16.14 -4.38
CA VAL A 155 -8.02 17.25 -4.18
C VAL A 155 -7.83 18.02 -5.49
N ALA A 156 -7.63 17.32 -6.61
CA ALA A 156 -7.50 17.95 -7.92
C ALA A 156 -8.77 18.73 -8.30
N LEU A 157 -9.94 18.14 -8.09
CA LEU A 157 -11.21 18.79 -8.39
C LEU A 157 -11.43 20.05 -7.53
N ALA A 158 -11.18 19.96 -6.22
CA ALA A 158 -11.27 21.10 -5.31
C ALA A 158 -10.27 22.21 -5.67
N TRP A 159 -9.08 21.83 -6.13
CA TRP A 159 -8.07 22.77 -6.62
C TRP A 159 -8.56 23.51 -7.87
N PHE A 160 -9.05 22.81 -8.90
CA PHE A 160 -9.52 23.44 -10.14
C PHE A 160 -10.80 24.28 -9.94
N GLU A 161 -11.71 23.85 -9.07
CA GLU A 161 -12.87 24.65 -8.67
C GLU A 161 -12.45 25.92 -7.91
N GLY A 162 -11.43 25.81 -7.03
CA GLY A 162 -10.90 26.93 -6.26
C GLY A 162 -10.06 27.93 -7.06
N VAL A 163 -9.36 27.46 -8.09
CA VAL A 163 -8.54 28.28 -9.00
C VAL A 163 -9.43 29.08 -9.98
N GLY A 164 -10.72 28.77 -10.08
CA GLY A 164 -11.63 29.50 -10.94
C GLY A 164 -11.24 29.31 -12.40
N VAL A 165 -11.45 28.11 -12.93
CA VAL A 165 -11.62 27.94 -14.39
C VAL A 165 -12.98 28.57 -14.74
N GLY A 166 -13.02 29.90 -14.71
CA GLY A 166 -14.12 30.68 -15.24
C GLY A 166 -14.13 30.47 -16.74
N SER A 167 -15.20 29.88 -17.26
CA SER A 167 -15.47 29.77 -18.69
C SER A 167 -15.73 31.12 -19.36
N ASN A 168 -15.61 32.23 -18.64
CA ASN A 168 -15.65 33.58 -19.17
C ASN A 168 -14.35 34.29 -18.78
N GLY A 169 -13.64 34.78 -19.80
CA GLY A 169 -12.28 35.29 -19.78
C GLY A 169 -11.78 36.00 -18.52
N LEU A 170 -10.48 35.81 -18.29
CA LEU A 170 -9.59 36.77 -17.63
C LEU A 170 -10.13 37.38 -16.34
N THR A 171 -10.02 36.66 -15.22
CA THR A 171 -9.73 37.35 -13.95
C THR A 171 -8.90 36.45 -13.04
N GLY A 172 -7.58 36.64 -13.13
CA GLY A 172 -6.67 36.26 -12.06
C GLY A 172 -7.04 37.03 -10.78
N LYS A 173 -7.86 36.42 -9.92
CA LYS A 173 -8.13 36.91 -8.56
C LYS A 173 -7.71 35.93 -7.46
N GLY A 174 -7.12 34.78 -7.81
CA GLY A 174 -6.67 33.77 -6.84
C GLY A 174 -5.29 34.01 -6.22
N VAL A 175 -4.36 34.65 -6.94
CA VAL A 175 -2.95 34.73 -6.50
C VAL A 175 -2.69 35.90 -5.56
N LYS A 176 -3.46 37.00 -5.65
CA LYS A 176 -3.25 38.19 -4.79
C LYS A 176 -3.64 38.02 -3.31
N LYS A 177 -4.32 36.92 -2.94
CA LYS A 177 -4.74 36.71 -1.55
C LYS A 177 -3.64 36.14 -0.64
N TYR A 178 -2.58 35.56 -1.22
CA TYR A 178 -1.54 34.84 -0.46
C TYR A 178 -0.15 35.49 -0.49
N LEU A 179 0.08 36.53 -1.30
CA LEU A 179 1.36 37.24 -1.38
C LEU A 179 1.16 38.76 -1.49
N PRO A 180 0.91 39.47 -0.39
CA PRO A 180 0.66 40.92 -0.42
C PRO A 180 1.89 41.78 -0.74
N ASN A 181 3.12 41.21 -0.74
CA ASN A 181 4.36 41.99 -0.73
C ASN A 181 5.30 41.78 -1.93
N LEU A 182 4.86 41.23 -3.06
CA LEU A 182 5.64 41.30 -4.29
C LEU A 182 5.43 42.68 -4.94
N GLN A 183 6.13 43.68 -4.40
CA GLN A 183 6.43 44.90 -5.15
C GLN A 183 7.41 44.52 -6.26
N SER A 184 7.03 44.80 -7.51
CA SER A 184 7.90 44.70 -8.67
C SER A 184 9.05 45.71 -8.53
N PRO A 185 10.33 45.29 -8.57
CA PRO A 185 11.40 46.22 -8.85
C PRO A 185 11.35 46.56 -10.35
N ILE A 186 10.97 47.83 -10.60
CA ILE A 186 11.17 48.66 -11.81
C ILE A 186 11.10 47.95 -13.16
#